data_AF-A0A377F9H3-F1
#
_entry.id   AF-A0A377F9H3-F1
#
_cell.length_a   1.000
_cell.length_b   1.000
_cell.length_c   1.000
_cell.angle_alpha   90.00
_cell.angle_beta   90.00
_cell.angle_gamma   90.00
#
_symmetry.space_group_name_H-M   'P 1'
#
loop_
_entity.id
_entity.type
_entity.pdbx_description
1 polymer ?
#
loop_
_entity_poly.entity_id
_entity_poly.type
_entity_poly.pdbx_seq_one_letter_code
_entity_poly.pdbx_strand_id
1 'polypeptide(L)'
;MTLTADEVATALAQHAEQRPLRQRLVALHGQIVPQQKRLAQLQVAIQNVTLEQTQRNVALNEMRQRYKEKTQQLADVKTICEQEARIKTLEAQRAQLQAGQPCPLCGSTSHPAVEAYQALEPGVNQSRLLALENEVKKLGEEGAALRGQLDALTKQLQRDENEAQSLRQDEQALTQQWQAVTASLNITLQPQDDIQPWLDAQDKHERQLRLLSQRHELQGQIAAHNQQIIQYQQQIEQRQQQLLTALAGYALTLPQEDEEESWLATRQQEAQSWQQRQNELTALQNRIQQLTPILETLPQSDDLPHSEETVALDNWRQVHEQCLALHSQQQTLQQQDVLAAQSLQKAQAQFDTALQASVFDDQQAFLAALMDEQTLTQLEQLKQNLENQRRQAQTLVTQTAETLAQHQQHRPDGLALTVTVEQIQQELAQTHQKLR
;
A
#
# COMPACT_ATOMS: atom_id res chain seq x y z
N MET A 1 -1.80 -41.95 22.19
CA MET A 1 -2.60 -41.02 23.00
C MET A 1 -3.12 -39.92 22.10
N THR A 2 -4.42 -39.67 22.10
CA THR A 2 -5.09 -38.65 21.27
C THR A 2 -5.36 -37.41 22.12
N LEU A 3 -4.32 -36.59 22.31
CA LEU A 3 -4.50 -35.27 22.91
C LEU A 3 -5.07 -34.31 21.86
N THR A 4 -6.02 -33.48 22.26
CA THR A 4 -6.55 -32.37 21.46
C THR A 4 -5.52 -31.27 21.26
N ALA A 5 -5.74 -30.36 20.30
CA ALA A 5 -4.81 -29.25 20.04
C ALA A 5 -4.61 -28.35 21.28
N ASP A 6 -5.68 -28.04 22.01
CA ASP A 6 -5.63 -27.21 23.23
C ASP A 6 -4.89 -27.92 24.38
N GLU A 7 -5.10 -29.23 24.55
CA GLU A 7 -4.37 -30.02 25.54
C GLU A 7 -2.87 -30.08 25.21
N VAL A 8 -2.50 -30.21 23.93
CA VAL A 8 -1.10 -30.17 23.49
C VAL A 8 -0.48 -28.80 23.73
N ALA A 9 -1.19 -27.71 23.44
CA ALA A 9 -0.72 -26.36 23.69
C ALA A 9 -0.51 -26.11 25.20
N THR A 10 -1.44 -26.55 26.03
CA THR A 10 -1.35 -26.45 27.50
C THR A 10 -0.16 -27.25 28.04
N ALA A 11 0.03 -28.48 27.56
CA ALA A 11 1.18 -29.31 27.95
C ALA A 11 2.53 -28.69 27.51
N LEU A 12 2.60 -28.12 26.31
CA LEU A 12 3.81 -27.43 25.83
C LEU A 12 4.11 -26.17 26.68
N ALA A 13 3.09 -25.43 27.10
CA ALA A 13 3.25 -24.29 28.00
C ALA A 13 3.80 -24.72 29.36
N GLN A 14 3.24 -25.79 29.95
CA GLN A 14 3.76 -26.37 31.19
C GLN A 14 5.24 -26.81 31.05
N HIS A 15 5.62 -27.45 29.94
CA HIS A 15 7.02 -27.80 29.68
C HIS A 15 7.94 -26.58 29.57
N ALA A 16 7.45 -25.46 29.05
CA ALA A 16 8.19 -24.21 28.96
C ALA A 16 8.40 -23.58 30.35
N GLU A 17 7.37 -23.58 31.20
CA GLU A 17 7.46 -23.11 32.60
C GLU A 17 8.39 -23.99 33.44
N GLN A 18 8.38 -25.31 33.22
CA GLN A 18 9.22 -26.26 33.94
C GLN A 18 10.68 -26.31 33.45
N ARG A 19 10.99 -25.79 32.25
CA ARG A 19 12.36 -25.79 31.71
C ARG A 19 13.40 -25.11 32.63
N PRO A 20 13.19 -23.90 33.17
CA PRO A 20 14.15 -23.29 34.10
C PRO A 20 14.34 -24.13 35.38
N LEU A 21 13.27 -24.77 35.87
CA LEU A 21 13.35 -25.66 37.03
C LEU A 21 14.19 -26.91 36.72
N ARG A 22 14.03 -27.50 35.54
CA ARG A 22 14.88 -28.61 35.05
C ARG A 22 16.36 -28.21 34.97
N GLN A 23 16.66 -27.02 34.45
CA GLN A 23 18.03 -26.50 34.39
C GLN A 23 18.63 -26.25 35.79
N ARG A 24 17.82 -25.69 36.70
CA ARG A 24 18.20 -25.51 38.12
C ARG A 24 18.51 -26.86 38.77
N LEU A 25 17.71 -27.88 38.52
CA LEU A 25 17.91 -29.24 39.04
C LEU A 25 19.24 -29.82 38.54
N VAL A 26 19.55 -29.71 37.25
CA VAL A 26 20.85 -30.15 36.70
C VAL A 26 22.02 -29.42 37.35
N ALA A 27 21.91 -28.10 37.54
CA ALA A 27 22.95 -27.30 38.18
C ALA A 27 23.16 -27.72 39.65
N LEU A 28 22.07 -27.98 40.39
CA LEU A 28 22.14 -28.45 41.78
C LEU A 28 22.76 -29.84 41.87
N HIS A 29 22.37 -30.79 41.01
CA HIS A 29 22.98 -32.12 40.96
C HIS A 29 24.50 -32.02 40.72
N GLY A 30 24.90 -31.16 39.79
CA GLY A 30 26.31 -30.90 39.48
C GLY A 30 27.11 -30.26 40.63
N GLN A 31 26.44 -29.69 41.65
CA GLN A 31 27.09 -29.10 42.83
C GLN A 31 27.06 -30.05 44.03
N ILE A 32 25.95 -30.74 44.26
CA ILE A 32 25.74 -31.61 45.44
C ILE A 32 26.67 -32.84 45.37
N VAL A 33 26.68 -33.56 44.25
CA VAL A 33 27.47 -34.80 44.09
C VAL A 33 28.97 -34.59 44.38
N PRO A 34 29.65 -33.58 43.80
CA PRO A 34 31.06 -33.35 44.11
C PRO A 34 31.29 -32.86 45.54
N GLN A 35 30.38 -32.08 46.12
CA GLN A 35 30.48 -31.66 47.53
C GLN A 35 30.36 -32.86 48.48
N GLN A 36 29.39 -33.75 48.28
CA GLN A 36 29.24 -34.98 49.06
C GLN A 36 30.49 -35.86 48.95
N LYS A 37 31.06 -35.99 47.75
CA LYS A 37 32.32 -36.74 47.54
C LYS A 37 33.50 -36.10 48.27
N ARG A 38 33.64 -34.77 48.22
CA ARG A 38 34.69 -34.03 48.94
C ARG A 38 34.53 -34.17 50.45
N LEU A 39 33.30 -34.08 50.95
CA LEU A 39 32.99 -34.27 52.36
C LEU A 39 33.41 -35.67 52.84
N ALA A 40 33.05 -36.71 52.09
CA ALA A 40 33.42 -38.09 52.42
C ALA A 40 34.94 -38.28 52.44
N GLN A 41 35.67 -37.71 51.47
CA GLN A 41 37.14 -37.75 51.45
C GLN A 41 37.76 -37.02 52.65
N LEU A 42 37.24 -35.85 52.99
CA LEU A 42 37.72 -35.05 54.13
C LEU A 42 37.43 -35.75 55.47
N GLN A 43 36.28 -36.40 55.61
CA GLN A 43 35.95 -37.21 56.80
C GLN A 43 36.93 -38.36 57.00
N VAL A 44 37.31 -39.06 55.93
CA VAL A 44 38.34 -40.11 55.99
C VAL A 44 39.71 -39.52 56.38
N ALA A 45 40.07 -38.36 55.83
CA ALA A 45 41.32 -37.68 56.19
C ALA A 45 41.36 -37.27 57.67
N ILE A 46 40.28 -36.67 58.18
CA ILE A 46 40.12 -36.31 59.60
C ILE A 46 40.29 -37.57 60.47
N GLN A 47 39.65 -38.68 60.10
CA GLN A 47 39.73 -39.92 60.87
C GLN A 47 41.17 -40.48 60.92
N ASN A 48 41.90 -40.42 59.81
CA ASN A 48 43.31 -40.82 59.75
C ASN A 48 44.20 -39.92 60.62
N VAL A 49 44.05 -38.60 60.54
CA VAL A 49 44.81 -37.63 61.35
C VAL A 49 44.47 -37.79 62.84
N THR A 50 43.20 -38.06 63.16
CA THR A 50 42.77 -38.35 64.54
C THR A 50 43.49 -39.58 65.09
N LEU A 51 43.56 -40.66 64.31
CA LEU A 51 44.28 -41.87 64.69
C LEU A 51 45.77 -41.57 64.91
N GLU A 52 46.42 -40.85 63.99
CA GLU A 52 47.82 -40.44 64.15
C GLU A 52 48.06 -39.57 65.39
N GLN A 53 47.14 -38.65 65.69
CA GLN A 53 47.21 -37.80 66.88
C GLN A 53 47.11 -38.66 68.16
N THR A 54 46.20 -39.65 68.21
CA THR A 54 46.07 -40.56 69.36
C THR A 54 47.35 -41.38 69.57
N GLN A 55 47.92 -41.94 68.50
CA GLN A 55 49.18 -42.71 68.56
C GLN A 55 50.35 -41.86 69.07
N ARG A 56 50.51 -40.64 68.53
CA ARG A 56 51.57 -39.72 68.98
C ARG A 56 51.35 -39.24 70.42
N ASN A 57 50.10 -39.07 70.86
CA ASN A 57 49.78 -38.74 72.26
C ASN A 57 50.19 -39.86 73.22
N VAL A 58 49.94 -41.12 72.84
CA VAL A 58 50.42 -42.28 73.61
C VAL A 58 51.95 -42.28 73.68
N ALA A 59 52.64 -42.11 72.54
CA ALA A 59 54.10 -42.05 72.51
C ALA A 59 54.69 -40.90 73.35
N LEU A 60 54.05 -39.72 73.34
CA LEU A 60 54.45 -38.58 74.19
C LEU A 60 54.27 -38.90 75.68
N ASN A 61 53.20 -39.58 76.06
CA ASN A 61 52.96 -39.98 77.45
C ASN A 61 53.97 -41.03 77.93
N GLU A 62 54.30 -42.01 77.10
CA GLU A 62 55.38 -42.97 77.38
C GLU A 62 56.73 -42.26 77.55
N MET A 63 57.04 -41.30 76.66
CA MET A 63 58.26 -40.50 76.78
C MET A 63 58.30 -39.64 78.04
N ARG A 64 57.16 -39.05 78.46
CA ARG A 64 57.05 -38.32 79.73
C ARG A 64 57.34 -39.21 80.94
N GLN A 65 56.87 -40.46 80.92
CA GLN A 65 57.18 -41.43 81.99
C GLN A 65 58.67 -41.77 82.02
N ARG A 66 59.26 -42.11 80.86
CA ARG A 66 60.71 -42.39 80.75
C ARG A 66 61.56 -41.20 81.19
N TYR A 67 61.17 -39.98 80.82
CA TYR A 67 61.83 -38.76 81.26
C TYR A 67 61.78 -38.61 82.78
N LYS A 68 60.61 -38.86 83.40
CA LYS A 68 60.45 -38.79 84.86
C LYS A 68 61.33 -39.82 85.58
N GLU A 69 61.33 -41.06 85.12
CA GLU A 69 62.18 -42.14 85.67
C GLU A 69 63.67 -41.81 85.55
N LYS A 70 64.11 -41.37 84.38
CA LYS A 70 65.52 -41.01 84.12
C LYS A 70 65.97 -39.77 84.87
N THR A 71 65.07 -38.80 85.06
CA THR A 71 65.34 -37.61 85.89
C THR A 71 65.47 -37.99 87.36
N GLN A 72 64.66 -38.93 87.86
CA GLN A 72 64.82 -39.46 89.21
C GLN A 72 66.15 -40.21 89.36
N GLN A 73 66.49 -41.11 88.43
CA GLN A 73 67.79 -41.81 88.41
C GLN A 73 68.97 -40.82 88.37
N LEU A 74 68.84 -39.74 87.59
CA LEU A 74 69.83 -38.67 87.55
C LEU A 74 69.99 -38.01 88.93
N ALA A 75 68.90 -37.68 89.62
CA ALA A 75 68.94 -37.07 90.94
C ALA A 75 69.55 -38.01 92.00
N ASP A 76 69.19 -39.29 91.96
CA ASP A 76 69.74 -40.31 92.86
C ASP A 76 71.25 -40.48 92.63
N VAL A 77 71.68 -40.60 91.37
CA VAL A 77 73.10 -40.72 91.01
C VAL A 77 73.88 -39.44 91.33
N LYS A 78 73.27 -38.25 91.18
CA LYS A 78 73.87 -36.98 91.66
C LYS A 78 74.13 -37.03 93.16
N THR A 79 73.14 -37.47 93.94
CA THR A 79 73.27 -37.60 95.39
C THR A 79 74.37 -38.59 95.76
N ILE A 80 74.48 -39.72 95.05
CA ILE A 80 75.56 -40.70 95.24
C ILE A 80 76.91 -40.07 94.91
N CYS A 81 77.06 -39.40 93.77
CA CYS A 81 78.31 -38.72 93.40
C CYS A 81 78.71 -37.64 94.43
N GLU A 82 77.75 -36.90 94.99
CA GLU A 82 77.97 -35.91 96.06
C GLU A 82 78.42 -36.58 97.37
N GLN A 83 77.79 -37.70 97.74
CA GLN A 83 78.18 -38.50 98.89
C GLN A 83 79.55 -39.12 98.70
N GLU A 84 79.88 -39.64 97.51
CA GLU A 84 81.21 -40.15 97.16
C GLU A 84 82.27 -39.05 97.22
N ALA A 85 81.98 -37.85 96.72
CA ALA A 85 82.89 -36.70 96.85
C ALA A 85 83.12 -36.32 98.32
N ARG A 86 82.08 -36.41 99.15
CA ARG A 86 82.16 -36.14 100.59
C ARG A 86 82.88 -37.24 101.36
N ILE A 87 82.64 -38.50 101.03
CA ILE A 87 83.36 -39.67 101.55
C ILE A 87 84.84 -39.54 101.20
N LYS A 88 85.18 -39.24 99.94
CA LYS A 88 86.56 -38.99 99.51
C LYS A 88 87.22 -37.85 100.30
N THR A 89 86.48 -36.78 100.62
CA THR A 89 86.97 -35.69 101.48
C THR A 89 87.23 -36.17 102.91
N LEU A 90 86.34 -37.00 103.47
CA LEU A 90 86.47 -37.58 104.82
C LEU A 90 87.54 -38.68 104.89
N GLU A 91 87.74 -39.45 103.82
CA GLU A 91 88.83 -40.42 103.67
C GLU A 91 90.18 -39.71 103.59
N ALA A 92 90.28 -38.62 102.83
CA ALA A 92 91.47 -37.77 102.81
C ALA A 92 91.79 -37.19 104.20
N GLN A 93 90.77 -36.84 105.00
CA GLN A 93 90.93 -36.41 106.39
C GLN A 93 91.28 -37.58 107.34
N ARG A 94 90.71 -38.77 107.13
CA ARG A 94 91.04 -39.99 107.91
C ARG A 94 92.46 -40.48 107.68
N ALA A 95 92.97 -40.36 106.45
CA ALA A 95 94.36 -40.66 106.12
C ALA A 95 95.37 -39.78 106.90
N GLN A 96 94.92 -38.67 107.52
CA GLN A 96 95.73 -37.79 108.35
C GLN A 96 95.69 -38.14 109.85
N LEU A 97 94.91 -39.15 110.28
CA LEU A 97 94.83 -39.59 111.67
C LEU A 97 95.99 -40.53 112.03
N GLN A 98 96.67 -40.26 113.15
CA GLN A 98 97.81 -41.03 113.66
C GLN A 98 97.47 -41.72 114.99
N ALA A 99 97.93 -42.95 115.19
CA ALA A 99 97.63 -43.73 116.40
C ALA A 99 98.17 -43.05 117.67
N GLY A 100 97.29 -42.81 118.66
CA GLY A 100 97.64 -42.25 119.97
C GLY A 100 97.46 -40.73 120.14
N GLN A 101 97.14 -39.99 119.08
CA GLN A 101 96.83 -38.55 119.16
C GLN A 101 95.29 -38.31 119.15
N PRO A 102 94.77 -37.33 119.90
CA PRO A 102 93.33 -37.06 119.94
C PRO A 102 92.84 -36.55 118.57
N CYS A 103 91.79 -37.17 118.03
CA CYS A 103 91.19 -36.75 116.77
C CYS A 103 90.58 -35.33 116.86
N PRO A 104 90.86 -34.41 115.91
CA PRO A 104 90.37 -33.03 115.96
C PRO A 104 88.85 -32.88 115.77
N LEU A 105 88.15 -33.93 115.33
CA LEU A 105 86.69 -33.92 115.13
C LEU A 105 85.89 -34.56 116.27
N CYS A 106 86.50 -35.47 117.07
CA CYS A 106 85.76 -36.20 118.12
C CYS A 106 86.50 -36.45 119.43
N GLY A 107 87.79 -36.10 119.55
CA GLY A 107 88.57 -36.16 120.79
C GLY A 107 88.97 -37.56 121.30
N SER A 108 88.59 -38.64 120.60
CA SER A 108 88.97 -40.02 120.98
C SER A 108 90.36 -40.41 120.44
N THR A 109 91.08 -41.26 121.17
CA THR A 109 92.44 -41.75 120.88
C THR A 109 92.48 -43.18 120.32
N SER A 110 91.33 -43.87 120.21
CA SER A 110 91.25 -45.24 119.71
C SER A 110 90.17 -45.37 118.64
N HIS A 111 90.56 -45.80 117.44
CA HIS A 111 89.68 -45.94 116.27
C HIS A 111 89.89 -47.31 115.59
N PRO A 112 89.38 -48.41 116.16
CA PRO A 112 89.61 -49.76 115.66
C PRO A 112 88.91 -50.10 114.33
N ALA A 113 88.02 -49.22 113.84
CA ALA A 113 87.26 -49.45 112.60
C ALA A 113 87.88 -48.80 111.34
N VAL A 114 89.05 -48.15 111.44
CA VAL A 114 89.70 -47.42 110.33
C VAL A 114 90.38 -48.37 109.33
N GLU A 115 90.88 -49.53 109.78
CA GLU A 115 91.49 -50.54 108.90
C GLU A 115 90.48 -51.30 108.03
N ALA A 116 89.19 -51.29 108.39
CA ALA A 116 88.15 -52.07 107.72
C ALA A 116 87.48 -51.36 106.51
N TYR A 117 87.72 -50.06 106.32
CA TYR A 117 87.13 -49.28 105.23
C TYR A 117 88.23 -48.85 104.26
N GLN A 118 88.47 -49.65 103.22
CA GLN A 118 89.44 -49.32 102.18
C GLN A 118 88.84 -49.47 100.77
N ALA A 119 88.99 -48.37 100.01
CA ALA A 119 88.88 -48.19 98.56
C ALA A 119 87.48 -48.28 97.91
N LEU A 120 86.75 -47.15 97.93
CA LEU A 120 85.73 -46.86 96.91
C LEU A 120 86.39 -46.14 95.72
N GLU A 121 86.32 -46.71 94.51
CA GLU A 121 86.84 -46.10 93.27
C GLU A 121 85.83 -45.09 92.66
N PRO A 122 86.13 -43.77 92.56
CA PRO A 122 85.12 -42.74 92.23
C PRO A 122 84.76 -42.51 90.75
N GLY A 123 85.15 -43.36 89.80
CA GLY A 123 85.01 -43.04 88.35
C GLY A 123 83.72 -43.52 87.67
N VAL A 124 83.11 -44.59 88.19
CA VAL A 124 81.98 -45.29 87.54
C VAL A 124 80.70 -44.47 87.62
N ASN A 125 80.42 -43.88 88.78
CA ASN A 125 79.20 -43.09 88.99
C ASN A 125 79.26 -41.71 88.33
N GLN A 126 80.44 -41.10 88.18
CA GLN A 126 80.62 -39.88 87.38
C GLN A 126 80.38 -40.11 85.88
N SER A 127 80.85 -41.24 85.33
CA SER A 127 80.58 -41.61 83.93
C SER A 127 79.08 -41.90 83.72
N ARG A 128 78.45 -42.59 84.69
CA ARG A 128 77.01 -42.85 84.71
C ARG A 128 76.18 -41.56 84.80
N LEU A 129 76.65 -40.57 85.55
CA LEU A 129 76.03 -39.26 85.66
C LEU A 129 76.00 -38.55 84.30
N LEU A 130 77.14 -38.44 83.62
CA LEU A 130 77.22 -37.80 82.31
C LEU A 130 76.36 -38.51 81.25
N ALA A 131 76.31 -39.85 81.29
CA ALA A 131 75.44 -40.64 80.42
C ALA A 131 73.95 -40.33 80.68
N LEU A 132 73.53 -40.30 81.96
CA LEU A 132 72.15 -39.95 82.34
C LEU A 132 71.80 -38.49 81.99
N GLU A 133 72.72 -37.54 82.12
CA GLU A 133 72.49 -36.14 81.72
C GLU A 133 72.23 -36.01 80.22
N ASN A 134 72.99 -36.74 79.40
CA ASN A 134 72.78 -36.78 77.95
C ASN A 134 71.48 -37.49 77.57
N GLU A 135 71.13 -38.60 78.23
CA GLU A 135 69.85 -39.29 78.03
C GLU A 135 68.65 -38.41 78.37
N VAL A 136 68.68 -37.71 79.52
CA VAL A 136 67.61 -36.79 79.93
C VAL A 136 67.47 -35.62 78.96
N LYS A 137 68.58 -35.04 78.48
CA LYS A 137 68.55 -34.00 77.44
C LYS A 137 67.92 -34.52 76.15
N LYS A 138 68.37 -35.68 75.65
CA LYS A 138 67.84 -36.29 74.43
C LYS A 138 66.34 -36.60 74.53
N LEU A 139 65.89 -37.16 75.65
CA LEU A 139 64.46 -37.38 75.92
C LEU A 139 63.66 -36.06 75.96
N GLY A 140 64.26 -34.99 76.47
CA GLY A 140 63.66 -33.65 76.46
C GLY A 140 63.46 -33.08 75.06
N GLU A 141 64.48 -33.21 74.19
CA GLU A 141 64.43 -32.78 72.79
C GLU A 141 63.43 -33.60 71.97
N GLU A 142 63.47 -34.94 72.09
CA GLU A 142 62.52 -35.84 71.43
C GLU A 142 61.08 -35.59 71.90
N GLY A 143 60.87 -35.32 73.20
CA GLY A 143 59.58 -34.95 73.76
C GLY A 143 59.05 -33.60 73.27
N ALA A 144 59.93 -32.61 73.10
CA ALA A 144 59.58 -31.32 72.53
C ALA A 144 59.21 -31.44 71.03
N ALA A 145 59.94 -32.25 70.28
CA ALA A 145 59.65 -32.54 68.87
C ALA A 145 58.29 -33.25 68.71
N LEU A 146 58.01 -34.28 69.51
CA LEU A 146 56.71 -34.97 69.55
C LEU A 146 55.55 -34.02 69.89
N ARG A 147 55.76 -33.11 70.86
CA ARG A 147 54.76 -32.09 71.20
C ARG A 147 54.50 -31.15 70.02
N GLY A 148 55.55 -30.67 69.34
CA GLY A 148 55.40 -29.84 68.15
C GLY A 148 54.64 -30.54 67.02
N GLN A 149 54.88 -31.84 66.81
CA GLN A 149 54.11 -32.65 65.84
C GLN A 149 52.63 -32.76 66.25
N LEU A 150 52.34 -32.99 67.53
CA LEU A 150 50.97 -33.05 68.05
C LEU A 150 50.25 -31.71 67.91
N ASP A 151 50.91 -30.59 68.17
CA ASP A 151 50.33 -29.26 67.99
C ASP A 151 50.02 -28.99 66.50
N ALA A 152 50.90 -29.43 65.59
CA ALA A 152 50.67 -29.32 64.15
C ALA A 152 49.47 -30.16 63.69
N LEU A 153 49.38 -31.43 64.13
CA LEU A 153 48.23 -32.30 63.82
C LEU A 153 46.94 -31.78 64.42
N THR A 154 46.97 -31.23 65.63
CA THR A 154 45.79 -30.64 66.28
C THR A 154 45.27 -29.44 65.50
N LYS A 155 46.17 -28.57 65.03
CA LYS A 155 45.80 -27.44 64.16
C LYS A 155 45.26 -27.90 62.80
N GLN A 156 45.86 -28.94 62.22
CA GLN A 156 45.37 -29.53 60.96
C GLN A 156 43.96 -30.09 61.14
N LEU A 157 43.75 -30.89 62.19
CA LEU A 157 42.47 -31.52 62.49
C LEU A 157 41.38 -30.47 62.73
N GLN A 158 41.67 -29.41 63.49
CA GLN A 158 40.73 -28.30 63.68
C GLN A 158 40.39 -27.58 62.38
N ARG A 159 41.36 -27.39 61.47
CA ARG A 159 41.11 -26.79 60.15
C ARG A 159 40.21 -27.68 59.30
N ASP A 160 40.54 -28.97 59.22
CA ASP A 160 39.82 -29.94 58.41
C ASP A 160 38.40 -30.15 58.95
N GLU A 161 38.20 -30.18 60.26
CA GLU A 161 36.88 -30.24 60.91
C GLU A 161 36.04 -29.01 60.61
N ASN A 162 36.61 -27.80 60.68
CA ASN A 162 35.91 -26.57 60.34
C ASN A 162 35.50 -26.57 58.84
N GLU A 163 36.39 -27.00 57.94
CA GLU A 163 36.07 -27.15 56.52
C GLU A 163 34.96 -28.19 56.30
N ALA A 164 35.02 -29.34 56.96
CA ALA A 164 34.00 -30.38 56.89
C ALA A 164 32.65 -29.93 57.47
N GLN A 165 32.65 -29.00 58.42
CA GLN A 165 31.43 -28.42 58.96
C GLN A 165 30.82 -27.39 58.01
N SER A 166 31.64 -26.53 57.40
CA SER A 166 31.20 -25.60 56.36
C SER A 166 30.60 -26.35 55.17
N LEU A 167 31.31 -27.37 54.66
CA LEU A 167 30.83 -28.19 53.54
C LEU A 167 29.51 -28.91 53.88
N ARG A 168 29.32 -29.36 55.13
CA ARG A 168 28.05 -29.94 55.59
C ARG A 168 26.90 -28.95 55.58
N GLN A 169 27.15 -27.71 55.99
CA GLN A 169 26.12 -26.66 55.97
C GLN A 169 25.74 -26.29 54.53
N ASP A 170 26.73 -26.14 53.65
CA ASP A 170 26.51 -25.87 52.23
C ASP A 170 25.73 -27.01 51.56
N GLU A 171 26.11 -28.26 51.82
CA GLU A 171 25.43 -29.44 51.27
C GLU A 171 23.98 -29.56 51.76
N GLN A 172 23.71 -29.23 53.03
CA GLN A 172 22.35 -29.15 53.56
C GLN A 172 21.53 -28.05 52.86
N ALA A 173 22.10 -26.87 52.65
CA ALA A 173 21.43 -25.76 51.96
C ALA A 173 21.12 -26.12 50.49
N LEU A 174 22.06 -26.75 49.79
CA LEU A 174 21.83 -27.23 48.42
C LEU A 174 20.78 -28.35 48.38
N THR A 175 20.77 -29.25 49.35
CA THR A 175 19.77 -30.33 49.45
C THR A 175 18.37 -29.78 49.72
N GLN A 176 18.24 -28.71 50.51
CA GLN A 176 16.96 -28.02 50.68
C GLN A 176 16.50 -27.34 49.38
N GLN A 177 17.40 -26.70 48.64
CA GLN A 177 17.07 -26.13 47.33
C GLN A 177 16.66 -27.23 46.34
N TRP A 178 17.32 -28.39 46.37
CA TRP A 178 16.93 -29.56 45.60
C TRP A 178 15.50 -29.98 45.91
N GLN A 179 15.17 -30.17 47.19
CA GLN A 179 13.84 -30.56 47.64
C GLN A 179 12.76 -29.55 47.22
N ALA A 180 13.06 -28.25 47.26
CA ALA A 180 12.14 -27.23 46.78
C ALA A 180 11.88 -27.34 45.27
N VAL A 181 12.94 -27.57 44.48
CA VAL A 181 12.83 -27.73 43.03
C VAL A 181 12.11 -29.03 42.67
N THR A 182 12.43 -30.16 43.31
CA THR A 182 11.76 -31.44 43.06
C THR A 182 10.29 -31.40 43.48
N ALA A 183 9.95 -30.71 44.57
CA ALA A 183 8.56 -30.46 44.95
C ALA A 183 7.81 -29.63 43.91
N SER A 184 8.42 -28.56 43.39
CA SER A 184 7.80 -27.71 42.34
C SER A 184 7.59 -28.46 41.02
N LEU A 185 8.48 -29.40 40.70
CA LEU A 185 8.39 -30.28 39.54
C LEU A 185 7.52 -31.53 39.81
N ASN A 186 7.02 -31.71 41.03
CA ASN A 186 6.26 -32.86 41.50
C ASN A 186 6.95 -34.21 41.19
N ILE A 187 8.24 -34.31 41.51
CA ILE A 187 9.08 -35.50 41.30
C ILE A 187 9.70 -35.98 42.62
N THR A 188 10.07 -37.26 42.66
CA THR A 188 10.60 -37.94 43.86
C THR A 188 12.08 -38.30 43.76
N LEU A 189 12.84 -37.68 42.84
CA LEU A 189 14.27 -37.96 42.65
C LEU A 189 15.12 -37.48 43.83
N GLN A 190 16.05 -38.32 44.26
CA GLN A 190 17.06 -38.00 45.26
C GLN A 190 18.29 -37.36 44.61
N PRO A 191 19.08 -36.55 45.35
CA PRO A 191 20.29 -35.92 44.82
C PRO A 191 21.37 -36.90 44.34
N GLN A 192 21.34 -38.16 44.80
CA GLN A 192 22.29 -39.21 44.42
C GLN A 192 21.83 -40.04 43.21
N ASP A 193 20.56 -39.91 42.81
CA ASP A 193 20.01 -40.67 41.69
C ASP A 193 20.58 -40.17 40.36
N ASP A 194 20.68 -41.07 39.38
CA ASP A 194 20.97 -40.64 38.01
C ASP A 194 19.75 -39.89 37.43
N ILE A 195 19.93 -38.59 37.23
CA ILE A 195 18.88 -37.72 36.68
C ILE A 195 18.77 -37.78 35.15
N GLN A 196 19.75 -38.33 34.44
CA GLN A 196 19.78 -38.33 32.97
C GLN A 196 18.56 -39.04 32.35
N PRO A 197 18.15 -40.24 32.81
CA PRO A 197 16.99 -40.93 32.25
C PRO A 197 15.70 -40.12 32.35
N TRP A 198 15.52 -39.37 33.45
CA TRP A 198 14.36 -38.52 33.64
C TRP A 198 14.39 -37.29 32.72
N LEU A 199 15.55 -36.62 32.59
CA LEU A 199 15.71 -35.49 31.67
C LEU A 199 15.44 -35.90 30.21
N ASP A 200 16.00 -37.04 29.80
CA ASP A 200 15.77 -37.61 28.47
C ASP A 200 14.30 -37.93 28.21
N ALA A 201 13.60 -38.46 29.22
CA ALA A 201 12.16 -38.72 29.12
C ALA A 201 11.37 -37.42 28.95
N GLN A 202 11.71 -36.36 29.69
CA GLN A 202 11.07 -35.05 29.55
C GLN A 202 11.32 -34.43 28.18
N ASP A 203 12.54 -34.51 27.65
CA ASP A 203 12.88 -33.97 26.33
C ASP A 203 12.29 -34.79 25.18
N LYS A 204 12.14 -36.11 25.35
CA LYS A 204 11.39 -36.97 24.42
C LYS A 204 9.91 -36.60 24.42
N HIS A 205 9.32 -36.43 25.60
CA HIS A 205 7.91 -36.06 25.72
C HIS A 205 7.63 -34.69 25.09
N GLU A 206 8.47 -33.69 25.37
CA GLU A 206 8.34 -32.37 24.76
C GLU A 206 8.45 -32.43 23.23
N ARG A 207 9.39 -33.22 22.68
CA ARG A 207 9.51 -33.43 21.24
C ARG A 207 8.26 -34.08 20.64
N GLN A 208 7.70 -35.08 21.30
CA GLN A 208 6.46 -35.74 20.85
C GLN A 208 5.27 -34.77 20.83
N LEU A 209 5.15 -33.91 21.85
CA LEU A 209 4.11 -32.88 21.90
C LEU A 209 4.26 -31.86 20.77
N ARG A 210 5.49 -31.41 20.46
CA ARG A 210 5.74 -30.50 19.33
C ARG A 210 5.36 -31.14 17.99
N LEU A 211 5.73 -32.40 17.76
CA LEU A 211 5.35 -33.13 16.55
C LEU A 211 3.83 -33.28 16.45
N LEU A 212 3.14 -33.55 17.56
CA LEU A 212 1.69 -33.63 17.59
C LEU A 212 1.03 -32.28 17.30
N SER A 213 1.57 -31.18 17.83
CA SER A 213 1.13 -29.82 17.53
C SER A 213 1.25 -29.51 16.04
N GLN A 214 2.40 -29.83 15.44
CA GLN A 214 2.63 -29.64 14.00
C GLN A 214 1.67 -30.48 13.16
N ARG A 215 1.40 -31.72 13.58
CA ARG A 215 0.40 -32.58 12.92
C ARG A 215 -1.00 -31.96 12.98
N HIS A 216 -1.43 -31.44 14.12
CA HIS A 216 -2.73 -30.78 14.26
C HIS A 216 -2.84 -29.54 13.36
N GLU A 217 -1.77 -28.74 13.28
CA GLU A 217 -1.72 -27.58 12.38
C GLU A 217 -1.87 -28.00 10.91
N LEU A 218 -1.11 -29.01 10.46
CA LEU A 218 -1.21 -29.54 9.10
C LEU A 218 -2.59 -30.14 8.81
N GLN A 219 -3.19 -30.83 9.78
CA GLN A 219 -4.56 -31.34 9.64
C GLN A 219 -5.58 -30.21 9.49
N GLY A 220 -5.41 -29.11 10.23
CA GLY A 220 -6.22 -27.90 10.07
C GLY A 220 -6.08 -27.28 8.67
N GLN A 221 -4.85 -27.17 8.16
CA GLN A 221 -4.58 -26.66 6.81
C GLN A 221 -5.20 -27.54 5.72
N ILE A 222 -5.07 -28.86 5.84
CA ILE A 222 -5.70 -29.82 4.91
C ILE A 222 -7.23 -29.66 4.94
N ALA A 223 -7.84 -29.55 6.12
CA ALA A 223 -9.27 -29.34 6.24
C ALA A 223 -9.72 -28.02 5.59
N ALA A 224 -8.98 -26.93 5.78
CA ALA A 224 -9.25 -25.64 5.15
C ALA A 224 -9.15 -25.70 3.62
N HIS A 225 -8.10 -26.33 3.08
CA HIS A 225 -7.96 -26.51 1.63
C HIS A 225 -9.06 -27.41 1.04
N ASN A 226 -9.45 -28.48 1.73
CA ASN A 226 -10.56 -29.31 1.29
C ASN A 226 -11.88 -28.53 1.24
N GLN A 227 -12.14 -27.65 2.22
CA GLN A 227 -13.30 -26.76 2.18
C GLN A 227 -13.24 -25.80 0.99
N GLN A 228 -12.07 -25.23 0.68
CA GLN A 228 -11.88 -24.38 -0.50
C GLN A 228 -12.14 -25.14 -1.81
N ILE A 229 -11.65 -26.38 -1.94
CA ILE A 229 -11.90 -27.22 -3.11
C ILE A 229 -13.41 -27.45 -3.30
N ILE A 230 -14.13 -27.80 -2.23
CA ILE A 230 -15.58 -27.98 -2.29
C ILE A 230 -16.29 -26.68 -2.72
N GLN A 231 -15.88 -25.54 -2.17
CA GLN A 231 -16.43 -24.23 -2.56
C GLN A 231 -16.19 -23.92 -4.05
N TYR A 232 -14.98 -24.16 -4.56
CA TYR A 232 -14.68 -23.94 -5.97
C TYR A 232 -15.44 -24.91 -6.89
N GLN A 233 -15.58 -26.17 -6.50
CA GLN A 233 -16.39 -27.15 -7.24
C GLN A 233 -17.85 -26.71 -7.34
N GLN A 234 -18.44 -26.28 -6.22
CA GLN A 234 -19.82 -25.74 -6.22
C GLN A 234 -19.95 -24.48 -7.09
N GLN A 235 -18.98 -23.58 -7.06
CA GLN A 235 -18.98 -22.38 -7.91
C GLN A 235 -18.84 -22.72 -9.40
N ILE A 236 -17.99 -23.69 -9.76
CA ILE A 236 -17.85 -24.15 -11.14
C ILE A 236 -19.16 -24.77 -11.62
N GLU A 237 -19.76 -25.67 -10.83
CA GLU A 237 -21.02 -26.32 -11.18
C GLU A 237 -22.16 -25.31 -11.32
N GLN A 238 -22.26 -24.33 -10.41
CA GLN A 238 -23.24 -23.25 -10.50
C GLN A 238 -23.05 -22.42 -11.78
N ARG A 239 -21.81 -22.04 -12.10
CA ARG A 239 -21.50 -21.27 -13.32
C ARG A 239 -21.80 -22.07 -14.58
N GLN A 240 -21.47 -23.37 -14.59
CA GLN A 240 -21.81 -24.27 -15.71
C GLN A 240 -23.32 -24.37 -15.90
N GLN A 241 -24.10 -24.54 -14.83
CA GLN A 241 -25.56 -24.56 -14.90
C GLN A 241 -26.14 -23.23 -15.39
N GLN A 242 -25.61 -22.10 -14.92
CA GLN A 242 -26.01 -20.77 -15.40
C GLN A 242 -25.71 -20.61 -16.90
N LEU A 243 -24.53 -21.03 -17.35
CA LEU A 243 -24.13 -20.97 -18.76
C LEU A 243 -25.01 -21.88 -19.63
N LEU A 244 -25.26 -23.11 -19.20
CA LEU A 244 -26.17 -24.04 -19.88
C LEU A 244 -27.58 -23.46 -20.00
N THR A 245 -28.09 -22.85 -18.94
CA THR A 245 -29.42 -22.21 -18.93
C THR A 245 -29.47 -21.03 -19.90
N ALA A 246 -28.44 -20.19 -19.91
CA ALA A 246 -28.35 -19.05 -20.81
C ALA A 246 -28.27 -19.49 -22.29
N LEU A 247 -27.46 -20.51 -22.59
CA LEU A 247 -27.34 -21.07 -23.94
C LEU A 247 -28.63 -21.74 -24.41
N ALA A 248 -29.32 -22.47 -23.53
CA ALA A 248 -30.60 -23.10 -23.86
C ALA A 248 -31.67 -22.07 -24.29
N GLY A 249 -31.64 -20.85 -23.74
CA GLY A 249 -32.49 -19.74 -24.18
C GLY A 249 -32.30 -19.33 -25.64
N TYR A 250 -31.13 -19.62 -26.22
CA TYR A 250 -30.81 -19.40 -27.63
C TYR A 250 -30.83 -20.69 -28.47
N ALA A 251 -31.37 -21.80 -27.92
CA ALA A 251 -31.30 -23.13 -28.51
C ALA A 251 -29.86 -23.59 -28.82
N LEU A 252 -28.89 -23.11 -28.04
CA LEU A 252 -27.49 -23.48 -28.11
C LEU A 252 -27.14 -24.48 -27.00
N THR A 253 -26.15 -25.32 -27.27
CA THR A 253 -25.57 -26.24 -26.28
C THR A 253 -24.13 -25.86 -25.99
N LEU A 254 -23.66 -26.20 -24.79
CA LEU A 254 -22.27 -26.02 -24.42
C LEU A 254 -21.38 -26.91 -25.32
N PRO A 255 -20.30 -26.38 -25.92
CA PRO A 255 -19.34 -27.20 -26.65
C PRO A 255 -18.62 -28.20 -25.73
N GLN A 256 -18.05 -29.25 -26.33
CA GLN A 256 -17.14 -30.14 -25.60
C GLN A 256 -15.84 -29.40 -25.27
N GLU A 257 -15.14 -29.88 -24.24
CA GLU A 257 -13.78 -29.41 -23.95
C GLU A 257 -12.90 -29.61 -25.20
N ASP A 258 -12.09 -28.61 -25.54
CA ASP A 258 -11.22 -28.50 -26.72
C ASP A 258 -11.91 -28.10 -28.05
N GLU A 259 -13.24 -27.99 -28.09
CA GLU A 259 -13.98 -27.52 -29.27
C GLU A 259 -14.47 -26.06 -29.16
N GLU A 260 -14.17 -25.37 -28.06
CA GLU A 260 -14.74 -24.06 -27.75
C GLU A 260 -14.41 -23.00 -28.80
N GLU A 261 -13.17 -22.99 -29.31
CA GLU A 261 -12.73 -22.03 -30.33
C GLU A 261 -13.49 -22.21 -31.65
N SER A 262 -13.67 -23.46 -32.09
CA SER A 262 -14.40 -23.77 -33.32
C SER A 262 -15.90 -23.44 -33.20
N TRP A 263 -16.48 -23.71 -32.03
CA TRP A 263 -17.86 -23.37 -31.70
C TRP A 263 -18.06 -21.84 -31.74
N LEU A 264 -17.15 -21.08 -31.13
CA LEU A 264 -17.18 -19.61 -31.13
C LEU A 264 -17.00 -19.05 -32.55
N ALA A 265 -16.08 -19.61 -33.34
CA ALA A 265 -15.85 -19.19 -34.72
C ALA A 265 -17.12 -19.39 -35.58
N THR A 266 -17.82 -20.51 -35.40
CA THR A 266 -19.08 -20.78 -36.09
C THR A 266 -20.14 -19.73 -35.74
N ARG A 267 -20.28 -19.37 -34.45
CA ARG A 267 -21.24 -18.33 -34.02
C ARG A 267 -20.86 -16.94 -34.53
N GLN A 268 -19.57 -16.64 -34.60
CA GLN A 268 -19.09 -15.39 -35.18
C GLN A 268 -19.42 -15.30 -36.67
N GLN A 269 -19.22 -16.39 -37.42
CA GLN A 269 -19.56 -16.45 -38.84
C GLN A 269 -21.07 -16.31 -39.07
N GLU A 270 -21.91 -16.97 -38.26
CA GLU A 270 -23.36 -16.79 -38.32
C GLU A 270 -23.76 -15.33 -38.09
N ALA A 271 -23.21 -14.68 -37.06
CA ALA A 271 -23.49 -13.27 -36.76
C ALA A 271 -23.10 -12.35 -37.91
N GLN A 272 -21.94 -12.59 -38.54
CA GLN A 272 -21.52 -11.86 -39.75
C GLN A 272 -22.49 -12.08 -40.91
N SER A 273 -22.96 -13.31 -41.12
CA SER A 273 -23.92 -13.61 -42.19
C SER A 273 -25.27 -12.93 -41.96
N TRP A 274 -25.75 -12.87 -40.71
CA TRP A 274 -26.95 -12.13 -40.34
C TRP A 274 -26.79 -10.63 -40.58
N GLN A 275 -25.64 -10.05 -40.23
CA GLN A 275 -25.34 -8.65 -40.48
C GLN A 275 -25.30 -8.33 -41.99
N GLN A 276 -24.68 -9.20 -42.79
CA GLN A 276 -24.66 -9.05 -44.25
C GLN A 276 -26.08 -9.08 -44.83
N ARG A 277 -26.89 -10.07 -44.46
CA ARG A 277 -28.30 -10.15 -44.88
C ARG A 277 -29.12 -8.94 -44.46
N GLN A 278 -28.90 -8.40 -43.27
CA GLN A 278 -29.58 -7.19 -42.81
C GLN A 278 -29.22 -5.98 -43.67
N ASN A 279 -27.94 -5.84 -44.03
CA ASN A 279 -27.48 -4.79 -44.92
C ASN A 279 -28.09 -4.95 -46.32
N GLU A 280 -28.15 -6.18 -46.84
CA GLU A 280 -28.80 -6.49 -48.12
C GLU A 280 -30.29 -6.17 -48.09
N LEU A 281 -31.02 -6.55 -47.04
CA LEU A 281 -32.43 -6.21 -46.86
C LEU A 281 -32.64 -4.70 -46.82
N THR A 282 -31.78 -3.97 -46.11
CA THR A 282 -31.83 -2.51 -46.04
C THR A 282 -31.57 -1.89 -47.42
N ALA A 283 -30.59 -2.42 -48.16
CA ALA A 283 -30.30 -1.97 -49.53
C ALA A 283 -31.47 -2.26 -50.49
N LEU A 284 -32.09 -3.45 -50.39
CA LEU A 284 -33.28 -3.80 -51.18
C LEU A 284 -34.47 -2.91 -50.83
N GLN A 285 -34.71 -2.62 -49.55
CA GLN A 285 -35.76 -1.69 -49.11
C GLN A 285 -35.53 -0.29 -49.69
N ASN A 286 -34.29 0.21 -49.65
CA ASN A 286 -33.93 1.48 -50.27
C ASN A 286 -34.17 1.44 -51.79
N ARG A 287 -33.84 0.33 -52.46
CA ARG A 287 -34.08 0.18 -53.90
C ARG A 287 -35.57 0.14 -54.23
N ILE A 288 -36.37 -0.57 -53.45
CA ILE A 288 -37.83 -0.57 -53.59
C ILE A 288 -38.35 0.86 -53.42
N GLN A 289 -37.97 1.58 -52.36
CA GLN A 289 -38.37 2.97 -52.14
C GLN A 289 -37.97 3.91 -53.30
N GLN A 290 -36.83 3.68 -53.96
CA GLN A 290 -36.44 4.43 -55.15
C GLN A 290 -37.30 4.09 -56.38
N LEU A 291 -37.70 2.83 -56.53
CA LEU A 291 -38.46 2.35 -57.70
C LEU A 291 -39.97 2.57 -57.56
N THR A 292 -40.53 2.57 -56.34
CA THR A 292 -41.97 2.81 -56.08
C THR A 292 -42.52 4.05 -56.80
N PRO A 293 -41.93 5.26 -56.69
CA PRO A 293 -42.45 6.42 -57.41
C PRO A 293 -42.32 6.32 -58.93
N ILE A 294 -41.37 5.52 -59.45
CA ILE A 294 -41.24 5.25 -60.89
C ILE A 294 -42.43 4.42 -61.35
N LEU A 295 -42.72 3.32 -60.65
CA LEU A 295 -43.81 2.43 -60.99
C LEU A 295 -45.17 3.13 -60.92
N GLU A 296 -45.36 4.04 -59.95
CA GLU A 296 -46.61 4.83 -59.81
C GLU A 296 -46.81 5.85 -60.94
N THR A 297 -45.75 6.25 -61.64
CA THR A 297 -45.81 7.31 -62.67
C THR A 297 -45.74 6.78 -64.11
N LEU A 298 -45.56 5.47 -64.30
CA LEU A 298 -45.62 4.84 -65.61
C LEU A 298 -47.07 4.77 -66.12
N PRO A 299 -47.36 5.18 -67.37
CA PRO A 299 -48.70 5.07 -67.94
C PRO A 299 -49.12 3.60 -68.11
N GLN A 300 -50.39 3.29 -67.85
CA GLN A 300 -50.99 1.95 -68.00
C GLN A 300 -51.30 1.58 -69.48
N SER A 301 -50.38 1.85 -70.41
CA SER A 301 -50.55 1.50 -71.81
C SER A 301 -49.86 0.17 -72.13
N ASP A 302 -50.61 -0.83 -72.60
CA ASP A 302 -50.09 -2.14 -73.04
C ASP A 302 -49.22 -2.07 -74.31
N ASP A 303 -49.25 -0.96 -75.06
CA ASP A 303 -48.45 -0.76 -76.26
C ASP A 303 -47.20 0.08 -75.96
N LEU A 304 -46.15 -0.56 -75.44
CA LEU A 304 -44.81 0.00 -75.40
C LEU A 304 -43.98 -0.61 -76.55
N PRO A 305 -43.37 0.20 -77.44
CA PRO A 305 -42.37 -0.32 -78.37
C PRO A 305 -41.25 -0.96 -77.55
N HIS A 306 -40.95 -2.23 -77.84
CA HIS A 306 -39.92 -2.98 -77.13
C HIS A 306 -38.55 -2.41 -77.48
N SER A 307 -38.08 -1.41 -76.73
CA SER A 307 -36.70 -0.96 -76.75
C SER A 307 -35.89 -1.79 -75.77
N GLU A 308 -35.00 -2.66 -76.28
CA GLU A 308 -34.06 -3.47 -75.49
C GLU A 308 -32.87 -2.67 -74.90
N GLU A 309 -32.95 -1.34 -74.86
CA GLU A 309 -31.89 -0.51 -74.28
C GLU A 309 -32.00 -0.46 -72.76
N THR A 310 -31.00 -1.02 -72.08
CA THR A 310 -30.81 -0.88 -70.63
C THR A 310 -30.37 0.54 -70.30
N VAL A 311 -31.34 1.42 -70.04
CA VAL A 311 -31.06 2.80 -69.61
C VAL A 311 -30.68 2.80 -68.12
N ALA A 312 -29.52 3.37 -67.80
CA ALA A 312 -29.12 3.62 -66.41
C ALA A 312 -30.09 4.62 -65.76
N LEU A 313 -30.66 4.27 -64.60
CA LEU A 313 -31.64 5.09 -63.86
C LEU A 313 -31.00 6.26 -63.08
N ASP A 314 -29.75 6.63 -63.39
CA ASP A 314 -29.05 7.71 -62.71
C ASP A 314 -29.71 9.05 -63.03
N ASN A 315 -29.96 9.87 -62.01
CA ASN A 315 -30.64 11.17 -62.09
C ASN A 315 -32.07 11.14 -62.65
N TRP A 316 -32.69 9.97 -62.82
CA TRP A 316 -34.07 9.86 -63.33
C TRP A 316 -35.06 10.69 -62.53
N ARG A 317 -34.93 10.73 -61.19
CA ARG A 317 -35.81 11.53 -60.33
C ARG A 317 -35.77 13.02 -60.66
N GLN A 318 -34.59 13.56 -60.92
CA GLN A 318 -34.42 14.95 -61.32
C GLN A 318 -35.06 15.20 -62.69
N VAL A 319 -34.87 14.29 -63.65
CA VAL A 319 -35.50 14.36 -64.97
C VAL A 319 -37.02 14.25 -64.87
N HIS A 320 -37.54 13.38 -64.00
CA HIS A 320 -38.97 13.21 -63.76
C HIS A 320 -39.60 14.46 -63.13
N GLU A 321 -38.97 15.03 -62.10
CA GLU A 321 -39.39 16.30 -61.48
C GLU A 321 -39.37 17.45 -62.51
N GLN A 322 -38.38 17.48 -63.41
CA GLN A 322 -38.34 18.42 -64.53
C GLN A 322 -39.47 18.19 -65.54
N CYS A 323 -39.79 16.94 -65.89
CA CYS A 323 -40.90 16.61 -66.77
C CYS A 323 -42.25 17.04 -66.17
N LEU A 324 -42.48 16.77 -64.88
CA LEU A 324 -43.67 17.24 -64.17
C LEU A 324 -43.75 18.78 -64.14
N ALA A 325 -42.63 19.44 -63.86
CA ALA A 325 -42.56 20.91 -63.87
C ALA A 325 -42.87 21.48 -65.26
N LEU A 326 -42.27 20.92 -66.31
CA LEU A 326 -42.53 21.32 -67.70
C LEU A 326 -43.99 21.08 -68.10
N HIS A 327 -44.58 19.95 -67.71
CA HIS A 327 -45.99 19.67 -67.97
C HIS A 327 -46.91 20.69 -67.28
N SER A 328 -46.64 21.01 -66.00
CA SER A 328 -47.39 22.04 -65.28
C SER A 328 -47.24 23.44 -65.89
N GLN A 329 -46.04 23.77 -66.38
CA GLN A 329 -45.76 25.03 -67.07
C GLN A 329 -46.50 25.11 -68.40
N GLN A 330 -46.51 24.02 -69.17
CA GLN A 330 -47.27 23.91 -70.41
C GLN A 330 -48.78 24.11 -70.17
N GLN A 331 -49.34 23.45 -69.14
CA GLN A 331 -50.75 23.59 -68.79
C GLN A 331 -51.09 25.03 -68.36
N THR A 332 -50.19 25.66 -67.62
CA THR A 332 -50.34 27.07 -67.21
C THR A 332 -50.29 28.02 -68.40
N LEU A 333 -49.36 27.80 -69.34
CA LEU A 333 -49.25 28.59 -70.57
C LEU A 333 -50.49 28.41 -71.46
N GLN A 334 -51.02 27.19 -71.58
CA GLN A 334 -52.26 26.93 -72.32
C GLN A 334 -53.45 27.69 -71.73
N GLN A 335 -53.59 27.73 -70.39
CA GLN A 335 -54.64 28.54 -69.76
C GLN A 335 -54.48 30.04 -70.03
N GLN A 336 -53.24 30.55 -69.98
CA GLN A 336 -52.97 31.96 -70.29
C GLN A 336 -53.34 32.31 -71.74
N ASP A 337 -53.01 31.43 -72.68
CA ASP A 337 -53.32 31.64 -74.10
C ASP A 337 -54.84 31.69 -74.34
N VAL A 338 -55.60 30.79 -73.68
CA VAL A 338 -57.07 30.81 -73.71
C VAL A 338 -57.63 32.11 -73.14
N LEU A 339 -57.13 32.59 -72.00
CA LEU A 339 -57.57 33.84 -71.38
C LEU A 339 -57.22 35.07 -72.23
N ALA A 340 -56.02 35.09 -72.82
CA ALA A 340 -55.57 36.16 -73.70
C ALA A 340 -56.47 36.24 -74.95
N ALA A 341 -56.78 35.10 -75.59
CA ALA A 341 -57.69 35.02 -76.72
C ALA A 341 -59.09 35.54 -76.37
N GLN A 342 -59.63 35.18 -75.20
CA GLN A 342 -60.92 35.71 -74.72
C GLN A 342 -60.87 37.22 -74.48
N SER A 343 -59.77 37.74 -73.91
CA SER A 343 -59.60 39.18 -73.68
C SER A 343 -59.54 39.98 -74.98
N LEU A 344 -58.84 39.44 -75.99
CA LEU A 344 -58.75 40.02 -77.33
C LEU A 344 -60.14 40.08 -77.98
N GLN A 345 -60.88 38.97 -77.93
CA GLN A 345 -62.24 38.89 -78.48
C GLN A 345 -63.18 39.91 -77.81
N LYS A 346 -63.08 40.07 -76.49
CA LYS A 346 -63.88 41.06 -75.75
C LYS A 346 -63.51 42.50 -76.12
N ALA A 347 -62.21 42.81 -76.24
CA ALA A 347 -61.74 44.13 -76.63
C ALA A 347 -62.17 44.48 -78.07
N GLN A 348 -62.10 43.53 -79.00
CA GLN A 348 -62.59 43.68 -80.37
C GLN A 348 -64.10 43.96 -80.38
N ALA A 349 -64.91 43.17 -79.67
CA ALA A 349 -66.35 43.39 -79.61
C ALA A 349 -66.71 44.77 -79.01
N GLN A 350 -65.97 45.23 -77.99
CA GLN A 350 -66.14 46.56 -77.41
C GLN A 350 -65.76 47.66 -78.42
N PHE A 351 -64.67 47.49 -79.14
CA PHE A 351 -64.23 48.42 -80.18
C PHE A 351 -65.25 48.50 -81.33
N ASP A 352 -65.72 47.36 -81.83
CA ASP A 352 -66.73 47.29 -82.90
C ASP A 352 -68.05 47.95 -82.47
N THR A 353 -68.46 47.75 -81.21
CA THR A 353 -69.65 48.43 -80.65
C THR A 353 -69.46 49.95 -80.59
N ALA A 354 -68.29 50.42 -80.16
CA ALA A 354 -67.97 51.84 -80.11
C ALA A 354 -67.88 52.46 -81.52
N LEU A 355 -67.36 51.70 -82.49
CA LEU A 355 -67.29 52.11 -83.90
C LEU A 355 -68.67 52.24 -84.51
N GLN A 356 -69.59 51.29 -84.27
CA GLN A 356 -70.98 51.38 -84.73
C GLN A 356 -71.74 52.57 -84.14
N ALA A 357 -71.41 53.01 -82.92
CA ALA A 357 -71.97 54.21 -82.31
C ALA A 357 -71.34 55.52 -82.84
N SER A 358 -70.29 55.43 -83.64
CA SER A 358 -69.55 56.55 -84.19
C SER A 358 -70.12 57.02 -85.54
N VAL A 359 -69.61 58.15 -86.04
CA VAL A 359 -69.93 58.72 -87.35
C VAL A 359 -69.08 58.08 -88.48
N PHE A 360 -68.19 57.15 -88.15
CA PHE A 360 -67.30 56.49 -89.11
C PHE A 360 -67.88 55.14 -89.55
N ASP A 361 -67.91 54.90 -90.85
CA ASP A 361 -68.52 53.70 -91.44
C ASP A 361 -67.69 52.43 -91.19
N ASP A 362 -66.36 52.55 -91.06
CA ASP A 362 -65.47 51.43 -90.77
C ASP A 362 -64.22 51.85 -89.98
N GLN A 363 -63.47 50.84 -89.48
CA GLN A 363 -62.23 51.06 -88.71
C GLN A 363 -61.21 51.86 -89.52
N GLN A 364 -61.20 51.68 -90.83
CA GLN A 364 -60.25 52.32 -91.72
C GLN A 364 -60.59 53.80 -91.93
N ALA A 365 -61.87 54.17 -91.96
CA ALA A 365 -62.37 55.54 -91.96
C ALA A 365 -62.11 56.22 -90.62
N PHE A 366 -62.25 55.52 -89.49
CA PHE A 366 -61.85 56.05 -88.18
C PHE A 366 -60.34 56.34 -88.12
N LEU A 367 -59.50 55.39 -88.57
CA LEU A 367 -58.05 55.57 -88.60
C LEU A 367 -57.61 56.62 -89.63
N ALA A 368 -58.30 56.75 -90.76
CA ALA A 368 -58.02 57.75 -91.79
C ALA A 368 -58.51 59.16 -91.40
N ALA A 369 -59.56 59.25 -90.59
CA ALA A 369 -60.02 60.52 -90.01
C ALA A 369 -59.18 60.98 -88.83
N LEU A 370 -58.27 60.12 -88.33
CA LEU A 370 -57.27 60.49 -87.36
C LEU A 370 -56.28 61.45 -88.03
N MET A 371 -56.54 62.76 -87.89
CA MET A 371 -55.69 63.81 -88.42
C MET A 371 -54.30 63.73 -87.80
N ASP A 372 -53.25 63.84 -88.61
CA ASP A 372 -51.89 63.73 -88.12
C ASP A 372 -51.53 64.93 -87.21
N GLU A 373 -50.64 64.68 -86.25
CA GLU A 373 -50.30 65.66 -85.21
C GLU A 373 -49.64 66.93 -85.80
N GLN A 374 -49.02 66.80 -86.99
CA GLN A 374 -48.37 67.91 -87.70
C GLN A 374 -49.37 68.85 -88.40
N THR A 375 -50.41 68.32 -89.04
CA THR A 375 -51.45 69.14 -89.69
C THR A 375 -52.30 69.86 -88.66
N LEU A 376 -52.57 69.23 -87.51
CA LEU A 376 -53.31 69.86 -86.41
C LEU A 376 -52.54 71.08 -85.85
N THR A 377 -51.24 70.94 -85.61
CA THR A 377 -50.40 72.06 -85.15
C THR A 377 -50.25 73.18 -86.17
N GLN A 378 -50.15 72.88 -87.47
CA GLN A 378 -50.13 73.91 -88.52
C GLN A 378 -51.44 74.69 -88.61
N LEU A 379 -52.59 74.00 -88.53
CA LEU A 379 -53.90 74.65 -88.57
C LEU A 379 -54.13 75.56 -87.36
N GLU A 380 -53.67 75.15 -86.17
CA GLU A 380 -53.71 76.00 -84.97
C GLU A 380 -52.88 77.29 -85.15
N GLN A 381 -51.66 77.19 -85.68
CA GLN A 381 -50.83 78.38 -85.97
C GLN A 381 -51.49 79.31 -87.00
N LEU A 382 -52.08 78.75 -88.06
CA LEU A 382 -52.73 79.52 -89.12
C LEU A 382 -53.97 80.28 -88.60
N LYS A 383 -54.78 79.61 -87.78
CA LYS A 383 -55.91 80.24 -87.07
C LYS A 383 -55.43 81.44 -86.24
N GLN A 384 -54.37 81.26 -85.46
CA GLN A 384 -53.88 82.30 -84.54
C GLN A 384 -53.32 83.52 -85.30
N ASN A 385 -52.70 83.30 -86.46
CA ASN A 385 -52.23 84.38 -87.33
C ASN A 385 -53.41 85.16 -87.95
N LEU A 386 -54.43 84.45 -88.45
CA LEU A 386 -55.64 85.07 -89.01
C LEU A 386 -56.42 85.87 -87.95
N GLU A 387 -56.52 85.38 -86.72
CA GLU A 387 -57.16 86.10 -85.62
C GLU A 387 -56.43 87.42 -85.29
N ASN A 388 -55.08 87.43 -85.32
CA ASN A 388 -54.29 88.63 -85.13
C ASN A 388 -54.46 89.65 -86.25
N GLN A 389 -54.46 89.20 -87.52
CA GLN A 389 -54.72 90.07 -88.67
C GLN A 389 -56.12 90.69 -88.60
N ARG A 390 -57.14 89.90 -88.22
CA ARG A 390 -58.51 90.40 -88.08
C ARG A 390 -58.61 91.47 -87.00
N ARG A 391 -57.93 91.30 -85.87
CA ARG A 391 -57.87 92.32 -84.81
C ARG A 391 -57.24 93.62 -85.30
N GLN A 392 -56.11 93.55 -86.03
CA GLN A 392 -55.48 94.75 -86.59
C GLN A 392 -56.41 95.49 -87.57
N ALA A 393 -57.08 94.77 -88.46
CA ALA A 393 -58.04 95.34 -89.41
C ALA A 393 -59.23 96.01 -88.71
N GLN A 394 -59.77 95.40 -87.65
CA GLN A 394 -60.86 95.99 -86.86
C GLN A 394 -60.42 97.29 -86.17
N THR A 395 -59.21 97.34 -85.61
CA THR A 395 -58.69 98.57 -85.00
C THR A 395 -58.59 99.72 -86.03
N LEU A 396 -58.11 99.42 -87.24
CA LEU A 396 -58.03 100.37 -88.37
C LEU A 396 -59.42 100.89 -88.81
N VAL A 397 -60.40 100.00 -88.91
CA VAL A 397 -61.79 100.36 -89.24
C VAL A 397 -62.38 101.27 -88.16
N THR A 398 -62.09 100.99 -86.88
CA THR A 398 -62.60 101.80 -85.77
C THR A 398 -61.98 103.20 -85.77
N GLN A 399 -60.65 103.30 -86.00
CA GLN A 399 -59.97 104.59 -86.13
C GLN A 399 -60.49 105.41 -87.31
N THR A 400 -60.67 104.80 -88.48
CA THR A 400 -61.19 105.49 -89.67
C THR A 400 -62.64 105.95 -89.50
N ALA A 401 -63.48 105.18 -88.80
CA ALA A 401 -64.84 105.59 -88.45
C ALA A 401 -64.87 106.78 -87.49
N GLU A 402 -64.01 106.82 -86.47
CA GLU A 402 -63.87 107.99 -85.58
C GLU A 402 -63.39 109.24 -86.33
N THR A 403 -62.44 109.07 -87.26
CA THR A 403 -61.95 110.19 -88.09
C THR A 403 -63.04 110.73 -89.01
N LEU A 404 -63.86 109.84 -89.60
CA LEU A 404 -65.01 110.19 -90.44
C LEU A 404 -66.09 110.92 -89.62
N ALA A 405 -66.39 110.45 -88.41
CA ALA A 405 -67.39 111.07 -87.53
C ALA A 405 -66.96 112.49 -87.12
N GLN A 406 -65.68 112.70 -86.80
CA GLN A 406 -65.14 114.04 -86.55
C GLN A 406 -65.28 114.96 -87.78
N HIS A 407 -65.04 114.43 -88.98
CA HIS A 407 -65.18 115.18 -90.24
C HIS A 407 -66.65 115.51 -90.57
N GLN A 408 -67.60 114.65 -90.19
CA GLN A 408 -69.04 114.86 -90.40
C GLN A 408 -69.64 115.87 -89.40
N GLN A 409 -69.14 115.94 -88.16
CA GLN A 409 -69.58 116.94 -87.18
C GLN A 409 -69.14 118.37 -87.52
N HIS A 410 -68.04 118.55 -88.27
CA HIS A 410 -67.55 119.85 -88.73
C HIS A 410 -68.06 120.23 -90.14
N ARG A 411 -69.24 119.72 -90.55
CA ARG A 411 -69.82 119.99 -91.87
C ARG A 411 -70.43 121.41 -91.92
N PRO A 412 -70.01 122.28 -92.86
CA PRO A 412 -70.65 123.58 -93.09
C PRO A 412 -72.01 123.44 -93.80
N ASP A 413 -73.02 124.20 -93.35
CA ASP A 413 -74.38 124.21 -93.89
C ASP A 413 -74.46 124.98 -95.22
N GLY A 414 -74.78 124.29 -96.34
CA GLY A 414 -75.09 124.97 -97.62
C GLY A 414 -74.89 124.23 -98.95
N LEU A 415 -74.51 122.94 -99.00
CA LEU A 415 -74.19 122.25 -100.28
C LEU A 415 -75.29 121.26 -100.75
N ALA A 416 -75.87 121.52 -101.92
CA ALA A 416 -76.77 120.61 -102.67
C ALA A 416 -76.09 120.06 -103.95
N LEU A 417 -76.30 118.77 -104.23
CA LEU A 417 -75.54 117.94 -105.19
C LEU A 417 -76.05 117.99 -106.64
N THR A 418 -76.11 119.17 -107.25
CA THR A 418 -76.34 119.32 -108.71
C THR A 418 -75.22 120.07 -109.42
N VAL A 419 -74.01 120.10 -108.85
CA VAL A 419 -72.89 120.86 -109.41
C VAL A 419 -71.69 119.94 -109.62
N THR A 420 -71.13 119.94 -110.83
CA THR A 420 -69.92 119.17 -111.20
C THR A 420 -68.63 119.89 -110.78
N VAL A 421 -67.54 119.15 -110.55
CA VAL A 421 -66.27 119.71 -110.04
C VAL A 421 -65.66 120.76 -110.98
N GLU A 422 -65.86 120.64 -112.30
CA GLU A 422 -65.46 121.68 -113.26
C GLU A 422 -66.26 122.99 -113.08
N GLN A 423 -67.54 122.91 -112.69
CA GLN A 423 -68.38 124.07 -112.39
C GLN A 423 -68.00 124.70 -111.04
N ILE A 424 -67.67 123.89 -110.04
CA ILE A 424 -67.18 124.38 -108.74
C ILE A 424 -65.83 125.07 -108.91
N GLN A 425 -64.91 124.52 -109.71
CA GLN A 425 -63.61 125.16 -109.97
C GLN A 425 -63.73 126.45 -110.79
N GLN A 426 -64.74 126.58 -111.66
CA GLN A 426 -65.04 127.87 -112.31
C GLN A 426 -65.57 128.92 -111.32
N GLU A 427 -66.48 128.55 -110.41
CA GLU A 427 -66.90 129.45 -109.32
C GLU A 427 -65.74 129.80 -108.39
N LEU A 428 -64.86 128.84 -108.11
CA LEU A 428 -63.65 129.05 -107.29
C LEU A 428 -62.64 129.94 -108.00
N ALA A 429 -62.44 129.81 -109.32
CA ALA A 429 -61.55 130.67 -110.10
C ALA A 429 -62.10 132.10 -110.29
N GLN A 430 -63.42 132.26 -110.46
CA GLN A 430 -64.05 133.59 -110.51
C GLN A 430 -64.07 134.29 -109.15
N THR A 431 -64.24 133.55 -108.05
CA THR A 431 -64.13 134.11 -106.70
C THR A 431 -62.69 134.37 -106.29
N HIS A 432 -61.70 133.57 -106.72
CA HIS A 432 -60.29 133.88 -106.47
C HIS A 432 -59.81 135.13 -107.20
N GLN A 433 -60.43 135.63 -108.27
CA GLN A 433 -60.07 136.94 -108.85
C GLN A 433 -60.67 138.14 -108.09
N LYS A 434 -61.67 137.91 -107.24
CA LYS A 434 -62.09 138.90 -106.23
C LYS A 434 -61.17 138.89 -105.01
N LEU A 435 -60.29 137.90 -104.88
CA LEU A 435 -59.51 137.76 -103.67
C LEU A 435 -57.98 137.56 -103.85
N ARG A 436 -57.50 137.36 -105.09
CA ARG A 436 -56.09 137.26 -105.53
C ARG A 436 -55.24 136.19 -104.83
#